data_AF-A0A9E0HPR6-F1
#
_entry.id   AF-A0A9E0HPR6-F1
#
_cell.length_a   1.000
_cell.length_b   1.000
_cell.length_c   1.000
_cell.angle_alpha   90.00
_cell.angle_beta   90.00
_cell.angle_gamma   90.00
#
_symmetry.space_group_name_H-M   'P 1'
#
loop_
_entity.id
_entity.type
_entity.pdbx_description
1 polymer ?
#
loop_
_entity_poly.entity_id
_entity_poly.type
_entity_poly.pdbx_seq_one_letter_code
_entity_poly.pdbx_strand_id
1 'polypeptide(L)'
;SFPAFREALLNALFHRDYRRNECVYVQWHPDQLRITSPGGFPEGVTTRNLLTHEPKPRNRRLYEAGKRLGLVEQTGRGVDKVYDGQIRYGRPVPNYSSSDATGVRLVIQGGSESQAFAAFIFQRERNSGKPITIGEMIGLNRLFHQRTLNAADLAVDIHAGLAEAIAVLERLVEEGLVEPREERRGRVYQFTASVYRQLGKPLAHARVKGLDGGAREKAILDHVAKHGSVRREQAMELTGLADRQATTLLKSMVTKGALVAFSERRWRYYTLPDNGPSNHG
;
A
#
# COMPACT_ATOMS: atom_id res chain seq x y z
N SER A 1 2.64 0.92 -16.84
CA SER A 1 2.69 -0.07 -17.93
C SER A 1 1.88 0.43 -19.14
N PHE A 2 2.31 0.12 -20.37
CA PHE A 2 1.61 0.48 -21.61
C PHE A 2 0.14 -0.01 -21.70
N PRO A 3 -0.22 -1.20 -21.17
CA PRO A 3 -1.60 -1.68 -21.19
C PRO A 3 -2.58 -0.79 -20.42
N ALA A 4 -2.21 -0.28 -19.24
CA ALA A 4 -3.07 0.61 -18.45
C ALA A 4 -3.34 1.93 -19.17
N PHE A 5 -2.32 2.49 -19.83
CA PHE A 5 -2.47 3.70 -20.64
C PHE A 5 -3.39 3.48 -21.84
N ARG A 6 -3.14 2.41 -22.62
CA ARG A 6 -3.97 2.06 -23.77
C ARG A 6 -5.43 1.92 -23.37
N GLU A 7 -5.70 1.17 -22.32
CA GLU A 7 -7.06 0.96 -21.83
C GLU A 7 -7.71 2.27 -21.36
N ALA A 8 -6.98 3.08 -20.59
CA ALA A 8 -7.47 4.37 -20.13
C ALA A 8 -7.80 5.34 -21.29
N LEU A 9 -6.96 5.37 -22.32
CA LEU A 9 -7.19 6.17 -23.52
C LEU A 9 -8.42 5.69 -24.29
N LEU A 10 -8.56 4.37 -24.48
CA LEU A 10 -9.72 3.80 -25.14
C LEU A 10 -10.99 4.09 -24.34
N ASN A 11 -10.99 3.93 -23.01
CA ASN A 11 -12.12 4.30 -22.17
C ASN A 11 -12.50 5.79 -22.34
N ALA A 12 -11.51 6.68 -22.36
CA ALA A 12 -11.74 8.10 -22.60
C ALA A 12 -12.39 8.38 -23.97
N LEU A 13 -11.97 7.67 -25.03
CA LEU A 13 -12.52 7.82 -26.38
C LEU A 13 -13.92 7.19 -26.51
N PHE A 14 -14.14 5.98 -25.99
CA PHE A 14 -15.40 5.26 -26.12
C PHE A 14 -16.51 5.85 -25.24
N HIS A 15 -16.16 6.43 -24.10
CA HIS A 15 -17.12 7.05 -23.17
C HIS A 15 -17.19 8.58 -23.28
N ARG A 16 -16.46 9.22 -24.21
CA ARG A 16 -16.58 10.66 -24.49
C ARG A 16 -18.01 11.05 -24.82
N ASP A 17 -18.46 12.20 -24.33
CA ASP A 17 -19.68 12.82 -24.82
C ASP A 17 -19.42 13.50 -26.17
N TYR A 18 -19.78 12.80 -27.26
CA TYR A 18 -19.58 13.28 -28.64
C TYR A 18 -20.49 14.43 -29.04
N ARG A 19 -21.44 14.84 -28.19
CA ARG A 19 -22.26 16.05 -28.43
C ARG A 19 -21.50 17.33 -28.11
N ARG A 20 -20.39 17.23 -27.37
CA ARG A 20 -19.55 18.37 -27.05
C ARG A 20 -18.36 18.48 -28.01
N ASN A 21 -17.84 19.70 -28.16
CA ASN A 21 -16.75 19.99 -29.11
C ASN A 21 -15.35 19.83 -28.50
N GLU A 22 -15.21 19.69 -27.18
CA GLU A 22 -13.90 19.52 -26.54
C GLU A 22 -13.29 18.15 -26.88
N CYS A 23 -11.97 18.06 -27.00
CA CYS A 23 -11.29 16.79 -27.27
C CYS A 23 -11.01 16.00 -25.99
N VAL A 24 -10.71 14.71 -26.13
CA VAL A 24 -9.99 13.99 -25.06
C VAL A 24 -8.62 14.66 -24.93
N TYR A 25 -8.31 15.13 -23.73
CA TYR A 25 -7.06 15.84 -23.45
C TYR A 25 -6.14 14.97 -22.62
N VAL A 26 -4.93 14.71 -23.14
CA VAL A 26 -3.91 13.88 -22.51
C VAL A 26 -2.71 14.75 -22.16
N GLN A 27 -2.31 14.74 -20.90
CA GLN A 27 -1.15 15.47 -20.40
C GLN A 27 -0.14 14.49 -19.83
N TRP A 28 1.08 14.52 -20.36
CA TRP A 28 2.20 13.78 -19.83
C TRP A 28 3.02 14.68 -18.91
N HIS A 29 3.13 14.29 -17.65
CA HIS A 29 4.03 14.92 -16.68
C HIS A 29 5.11 13.92 -16.26
N PRO A 30 6.23 14.39 -15.68
CA PRO A 30 7.31 13.50 -15.25
C PRO A 30 6.87 12.40 -14.27
N ASP A 31 5.89 12.71 -13.42
CA ASP A 31 5.44 11.89 -12.29
C ASP A 31 4.01 11.36 -12.45
N GLN A 32 3.30 11.69 -13.51
CA GLN A 32 1.92 11.27 -13.72
C GLN A 32 1.47 11.46 -15.18
N LEU A 33 0.47 10.68 -15.56
CA LEU A 33 -0.29 10.89 -16.79
C LEU A 33 -1.70 11.33 -16.42
N ARG A 34 -2.21 12.38 -17.05
CA ARG A 34 -3.58 12.87 -16.87
C ARG A 34 -4.36 12.70 -18.16
N ILE A 35 -5.56 12.12 -18.07
CA ILE A 35 -6.49 11.96 -19.18
C ILE A 35 -7.82 12.57 -18.78
N THR A 36 -8.28 13.55 -19.54
CA THR A 36 -9.59 14.20 -19.37
C THR A 36 -10.48 13.85 -20.55
N SER A 37 -11.60 13.18 -20.28
CA SER A 37 -12.64 12.92 -21.26
C SER A 37 -13.83 13.88 -21.06
N PRO A 38 -14.30 14.56 -22.12
CA PRO A 38 -15.46 15.44 -22.06
C PRO A 38 -16.76 14.70 -21.69
N GLY A 39 -17.56 15.35 -20.85
CA GLY A 39 -18.78 14.80 -20.25
C GLY A 39 -18.47 13.98 -19.00
N GLY A 40 -19.30 14.10 -17.98
CA GLY A 40 -19.15 13.36 -16.71
C GLY A 40 -19.32 11.84 -16.88
N PHE A 41 -19.44 11.10 -15.77
CA PHE A 41 -19.74 9.68 -15.86
C PHE A 41 -21.13 9.39 -16.47
N PRO A 42 -21.35 8.21 -17.10
CA PRO A 42 -22.68 7.76 -17.49
C PRO A 42 -23.65 7.71 -16.30
N GLU A 43 -24.94 7.74 -16.58
CA GLU A 43 -25.97 7.67 -15.53
C GLU A 43 -25.83 6.40 -14.67
N GLY A 44 -25.85 6.59 -13.35
CA GLY A 44 -25.65 5.53 -12.37
C GLY A 44 -24.18 5.11 -12.15
N VAL A 45 -23.22 5.75 -12.83
CA VAL A 45 -21.78 5.54 -12.62
C VAL A 45 -21.19 6.70 -11.84
N THR A 46 -20.38 6.39 -10.84
CA THR A 46 -19.75 7.33 -9.92
C THR A 46 -18.33 6.87 -9.63
N THR A 47 -17.51 7.74 -9.04
CA THR A 47 -16.17 7.37 -8.57
C THR A 47 -16.19 6.26 -7.51
N ARG A 48 -17.32 6.00 -6.86
CA ARG A 48 -17.47 5.01 -5.78
C ARG A 48 -17.96 3.64 -6.24
N ASN A 49 -18.28 3.47 -7.52
CA ASN A 49 -18.74 2.19 -8.08
C ASN A 49 -18.03 1.80 -9.39
N LEU A 50 -16.89 2.42 -9.71
CA LEU A 50 -16.18 2.16 -10.98
C LEU A 50 -15.78 0.69 -11.17
N LEU A 51 -15.52 -0.03 -10.08
CA LEU A 51 -15.07 -1.43 -10.08
C LEU A 51 -16.23 -2.44 -9.99
N THR A 52 -17.44 -1.96 -9.69
CA THR A 52 -18.60 -2.81 -9.39
C THR A 52 -19.81 -2.50 -10.26
N HIS A 53 -19.82 -1.39 -11.00
CA HIS A 53 -20.90 -1.05 -11.92
C HIS A 53 -20.97 -2.05 -13.09
N GLU A 54 -22.19 -2.28 -13.56
CA GLU A 54 -22.41 -3.00 -14.81
C GLU A 54 -21.91 -2.18 -16.00
N PRO A 55 -21.34 -2.81 -17.05
CA PRO A 55 -20.86 -2.10 -18.23
C PRO A 55 -21.96 -1.27 -18.89
N LYS A 56 -21.83 0.06 -18.84
CA LYS A 56 -22.77 1.01 -19.45
C LYS A 56 -22.09 1.86 -20.51
N PRO A 57 -22.05 1.42 -21.78
CA PRO A 57 -21.46 2.21 -22.85
C PRO A 57 -22.33 3.43 -23.16
N ARG A 58 -21.73 4.62 -23.12
CA ARG A 58 -22.39 5.86 -23.56
C ARG A 58 -22.69 5.84 -25.06
N ASN A 59 -21.76 5.32 -25.85
CA ASN A 59 -21.83 5.29 -27.31
C ASN A 59 -21.89 3.84 -27.81
N ARG A 60 -23.08 3.24 -27.82
CA ARG A 60 -23.25 1.80 -28.12
C ARG A 60 -22.65 1.37 -29.47
N ARG A 61 -22.90 2.12 -30.55
CA ARG A 61 -22.36 1.80 -31.89
C ARG A 61 -20.83 1.85 -31.91
N LEU A 62 -20.25 2.86 -31.28
CA LEU A 62 -18.79 3.02 -31.19
C LEU A 62 -18.17 1.88 -30.38
N TYR A 63 -18.81 1.51 -29.26
CA TYR A 63 -18.39 0.37 -28.43
C TYR A 63 -18.47 -0.96 -29.20
N GLU A 64 -19.55 -1.21 -29.95
CA GLU A 64 -19.70 -2.40 -30.80
C GLU A 64 -18.63 -2.47 -31.91
N ALA A 65 -18.31 -1.33 -32.54
CA ALA A 65 -17.21 -1.24 -33.49
C ALA A 65 -15.86 -1.55 -32.82
N GLY A 66 -15.61 -0.97 -31.64
CA GLY A 66 -14.43 -1.24 -30.83
C GLY A 66 -14.27 -2.72 -30.47
N LYS A 67 -15.37 -3.41 -30.15
CA LYS A 67 -15.37 -4.86 -29.93
C LYS A 67 -14.98 -5.66 -31.18
N ARG A 68 -15.56 -5.32 -32.34
CA ARG A 68 -15.24 -6.00 -33.61
C ARG A 68 -13.78 -5.82 -34.04
N LEU A 69 -13.19 -4.67 -33.69
CA LEU A 69 -11.79 -4.35 -33.97
C LEU A 69 -10.81 -4.88 -32.91
N GLY A 70 -11.29 -5.57 -31.87
CA GLY A 70 -10.43 -6.05 -30.77
C GLY A 70 -9.84 -4.93 -29.91
N LEU A 71 -10.42 -3.72 -29.95
CA LEU A 71 -10.00 -2.59 -29.13
C LEU A 71 -10.58 -2.68 -27.72
N VAL A 72 -11.79 -3.22 -27.58
CA VAL A 72 -12.52 -3.32 -26.31
C VAL A 72 -12.83 -4.77 -26.00
N GLU A 73 -12.66 -5.17 -24.75
CA GLU A 73 -12.99 -6.54 -24.32
C GLU A 73 -14.50 -6.78 -24.17
N GLN A 74 -14.88 -8.05 -24.27
CA GLN A 74 -16.28 -8.45 -24.19
C GLN A 74 -16.89 -8.25 -22.81
N THR A 75 -16.09 -8.36 -21.75
CA THR A 75 -16.50 -8.34 -20.32
C THR A 75 -16.88 -6.95 -19.80
N GLY A 76 -16.46 -5.88 -20.47
CA GLY A 76 -16.71 -4.50 -20.03
C GLY A 76 -15.93 -4.08 -18.77
N ARG A 77 -14.91 -4.85 -18.37
CA ARG A 77 -14.06 -4.59 -17.19
C ARG A 77 -12.79 -3.81 -17.53
N GLY A 78 -12.93 -2.75 -18.32
CA GLY A 78 -11.80 -1.92 -18.73
C GLY A 78 -11.13 -1.19 -17.56
N VAL A 79 -11.92 -0.76 -16.58
CA VAL A 79 -11.40 -0.10 -15.37
C VAL A 79 -10.46 -1.03 -14.58
N ASP A 80 -10.84 -2.29 -14.41
CA ASP A 80 -10.04 -3.29 -13.68
C ASP A 80 -8.62 -3.40 -14.24
N LYS A 81 -8.46 -3.33 -15.57
CA LYS A 81 -7.15 -3.37 -16.24
C LYS A 81 -6.31 -2.13 -15.98
N VAL A 82 -6.95 -0.96 -15.91
CA VAL A 82 -6.24 0.28 -15.56
C VAL A 82 -5.71 0.17 -14.12
N TYR A 83 -6.51 -0.39 -13.20
CA TYR A 83 -6.08 -0.65 -11.82
C TYR A 83 -4.97 -1.72 -11.78
N ASP A 84 -5.18 -2.90 -12.37
CA ASP A 84 -4.21 -4.00 -12.42
C ASP A 84 -2.87 -3.54 -12.98
N GLY A 85 -2.88 -2.86 -14.13
CA GLY A 85 -1.66 -2.41 -14.78
C GLY A 85 -0.86 -1.35 -14.01
N GLN A 86 -1.46 -0.70 -12.99
CA GLN A 86 -0.74 0.11 -12.01
C GLN A 86 -0.27 -0.73 -10.83
N ILE A 87 -1.23 -1.37 -10.17
CA ILE A 87 -1.03 -1.98 -8.86
C ILE A 87 -0.03 -3.13 -8.92
N ARG A 88 -0.08 -3.93 -9.99
CA ARG A 88 0.80 -5.10 -10.15
C ARG A 88 2.29 -4.75 -10.08
N TYR A 89 2.66 -3.51 -10.35
CA TYR A 89 4.04 -3.01 -10.27
C TYR A 89 4.32 -2.21 -8.99
N GLY A 90 3.43 -2.28 -7.99
CA GLY A 90 3.53 -1.54 -6.74
C GLY A 90 3.30 -0.04 -6.90
N ARG A 91 2.70 0.41 -8.01
CA ARG A 91 2.30 1.81 -8.20
C ARG A 91 0.97 2.07 -7.48
N PRO A 92 0.68 3.33 -7.10
CA PRO A 92 -0.61 3.68 -6.53
C PRO A 92 -1.78 3.40 -7.49
N VAL A 93 -2.97 3.21 -6.93
CA VAL A 93 -4.20 3.05 -7.71
C VAL A 93 -4.48 4.29 -8.59
N PRO A 94 -5.15 4.12 -9.74
CA PRO A 94 -5.59 5.24 -10.57
C PRO A 94 -6.57 6.15 -9.80
N ASN A 95 -6.48 7.46 -10.01
CA ASN A 95 -7.28 8.44 -9.28
C ASN A 95 -8.29 9.13 -10.20
N TYR A 96 -9.58 8.97 -9.89
CA TYR A 96 -10.71 9.63 -10.58
C TYR A 96 -11.37 10.73 -9.75
N SER A 97 -10.87 11.05 -8.55
CA SER A 97 -11.51 11.94 -7.56
C SER A 97 -11.78 13.35 -8.06
N SER A 98 -11.01 13.81 -9.04
CA SER A 98 -11.23 15.13 -9.63
C SER A 98 -12.36 15.16 -10.65
N SER A 99 -13.01 14.04 -11.00
CA SER A 99 -14.09 13.99 -12.01
C SER A 99 -15.36 14.69 -11.55
N ASP A 100 -16.11 15.28 -12.48
CA ASP A 100 -17.41 15.93 -12.21
C ASP A 100 -18.41 15.71 -13.36
N ALA A 101 -19.52 16.45 -13.35
CA ALA A 101 -20.56 16.39 -14.38
C ALA A 101 -20.08 16.81 -15.79
N THR A 102 -18.98 17.55 -15.87
CA THR A 102 -18.47 18.13 -17.12
C THR A 102 -17.32 17.31 -17.72
N GLY A 103 -16.62 16.52 -16.92
CA GLY A 103 -15.54 15.68 -17.41
C GLY A 103 -15.12 14.58 -16.45
N VAL A 104 -14.81 13.42 -17.03
CA VAL A 104 -14.11 12.34 -16.33
C VAL A 104 -12.61 12.62 -16.40
N ARG A 105 -11.97 12.71 -15.23
CA ARG A 105 -10.56 13.06 -15.08
C ARG A 105 -9.83 11.93 -14.37
N LEU A 106 -8.98 11.26 -15.11
CA LEU A 106 -8.14 10.17 -14.64
C LEU A 106 -6.71 10.66 -14.47
N VAL A 107 -6.15 10.40 -13.29
CA VAL A 107 -4.72 10.54 -13.02
C VAL A 107 -4.12 9.16 -12.79
N ILE A 108 -3.22 8.77 -13.68
CA ILE A 108 -2.38 7.58 -13.52
C ILE A 108 -1.06 8.04 -12.93
N GLN A 109 -0.81 7.66 -11.67
CA GLN A 109 0.41 8.04 -10.98
C GLN A 109 1.63 7.36 -11.63
N GLY A 110 2.65 8.15 -11.86
CA GLY A 110 3.99 7.69 -12.21
C GLY A 110 4.69 7.11 -10.98
N GLY A 111 6.01 7.25 -10.93
CA GLY A 111 6.81 6.84 -9.78
C GLY A 111 7.51 5.49 -9.94
N SER A 112 8.33 5.20 -8.94
CA SER A 112 9.25 4.07 -8.91
C SER A 112 8.47 2.76 -8.80
N GLU A 113 8.57 1.94 -9.84
CA GLU A 113 8.06 0.58 -9.81
C GLU A 113 8.77 -0.22 -8.72
N SER A 114 8.01 -1.02 -7.98
CA SER A 114 8.58 -1.96 -7.02
C SER A 114 8.71 -3.31 -7.68
N GLN A 115 9.92 -3.64 -8.14
CA GLN A 115 10.23 -4.99 -8.65
C GLN A 115 9.96 -6.05 -7.58
N ALA A 116 10.26 -5.74 -6.31
CA ALA A 116 9.96 -6.64 -5.19
C ALA A 116 8.46 -6.92 -5.05
N PHE A 117 7.61 -5.89 -5.17
CA PHE A 117 6.16 -6.08 -5.14
C PHE A 117 5.66 -6.87 -6.35
N ALA A 118 6.15 -6.54 -7.55
CA ALA A 118 5.78 -7.28 -8.77
C ALA A 118 6.17 -8.75 -8.71
N ALA A 119 7.38 -9.05 -8.24
CA ALA A 119 7.87 -10.41 -8.04
C ALA A 119 7.05 -11.15 -6.97
N PHE A 120 6.68 -10.47 -5.88
CA PHE A 120 5.81 -11.02 -4.85
C PHE A 120 4.44 -11.43 -5.41
N ILE A 121 3.78 -10.54 -6.16
CA ILE A 121 2.47 -10.81 -6.79
C ILE A 121 2.57 -12.00 -7.75
N PHE A 122 3.59 -12.01 -8.61
CA PHE A 122 3.83 -13.10 -9.56
C PHE A 122 4.07 -14.45 -8.86
N GLN A 123 4.89 -14.45 -7.81
CA GLN A 123 5.18 -15.67 -7.06
C GLN A 123 3.93 -16.20 -6.33
N ARG A 124 3.07 -15.31 -5.81
CA ARG A 124 1.81 -15.71 -5.18
C ARG A 124 0.87 -16.39 -6.17
N GLU A 125 0.66 -15.83 -7.37
CA GLU A 125 -0.19 -16.45 -8.40
C GLU A 125 0.35 -17.81 -8.84
N ARG A 126 1.68 -17.93 -8.95
CA ARG A 126 2.34 -19.19 -9.30
C ARG A 126 2.19 -20.25 -8.20
N ASN A 127 2.31 -19.86 -6.94
CA ASN A 127 2.23 -20.79 -5.81
C ASN A 127 0.79 -21.23 -5.51
N SER A 128 -0.19 -20.32 -5.60
CA SER A 128 -1.60 -20.64 -5.35
C SER A 128 -2.27 -21.34 -6.53
N GLY A 129 -1.72 -21.21 -7.73
CA GLY A 129 -2.35 -21.64 -8.99
C GLY A 129 -3.60 -20.84 -9.34
N LYS A 130 -3.87 -19.72 -8.63
CA LYS A 130 -5.06 -18.89 -8.78
C LYS A 130 -4.64 -17.43 -9.02
N PRO A 131 -5.31 -16.72 -9.95
CA PRO A 131 -5.03 -15.30 -10.18
C PRO A 131 -5.42 -14.47 -8.96
N ILE A 132 -4.69 -13.37 -8.72
CA ILE A 132 -5.06 -12.40 -7.68
C ILE A 132 -6.32 -11.66 -8.14
N THR A 133 -7.33 -11.58 -7.27
CA THR A 133 -8.51 -10.76 -7.57
C THR A 133 -8.20 -9.27 -7.45
N ILE A 134 -8.93 -8.41 -8.18
CA ILE A 134 -8.67 -6.96 -8.11
C ILE A 134 -8.81 -6.40 -6.68
N GLY A 135 -9.76 -6.92 -5.91
CA GLY A 135 -9.95 -6.52 -4.51
C GLY A 135 -8.78 -6.92 -3.60
N GLU A 136 -8.26 -8.14 -3.77
CA GLU A 136 -7.05 -8.58 -3.07
C GLU A 136 -5.85 -7.70 -3.45
N MET A 137 -5.68 -7.42 -4.74
CA MET A 137 -4.58 -6.61 -5.25
C MET A 137 -4.63 -5.17 -4.72
N ILE A 138 -5.81 -4.56 -4.67
CA ILE A 138 -6.03 -3.24 -4.05
C ILE A 138 -5.66 -3.29 -2.56
N GLY A 139 -6.12 -4.31 -1.82
CA GLY A 139 -5.79 -4.48 -0.40
C GLY A 139 -4.28 -4.64 -0.15
N LEU A 140 -3.60 -5.49 -0.92
CA LEU A 140 -2.15 -5.67 -0.85
C LEU A 140 -1.41 -4.36 -1.20
N ASN A 141 -1.84 -3.62 -2.22
CA ASN A 141 -1.25 -2.33 -2.58
C ASN A 141 -1.41 -1.28 -1.48
N ARG A 142 -2.60 -1.24 -0.87
CA ARG A 142 -2.90 -0.34 0.23
C ARG A 142 -1.98 -0.60 1.41
N LEU A 143 -1.81 -1.87 1.79
CA LEU A 143 -0.84 -2.29 2.82
C LEU A 143 0.60 -1.99 2.44
N PHE A 144 0.95 -2.14 1.16
CA PHE A 144 2.29 -1.81 0.66
C PHE A 144 2.65 -0.34 0.87
N HIS A 145 1.70 0.58 0.72
CA HIS A 145 1.92 2.01 0.90
C HIS A 145 1.65 2.51 2.32
N GLN A 146 0.65 1.97 3.03
CA GLN A 146 0.15 2.53 4.30
C GLN A 146 0.34 1.60 5.52
N ARG A 147 0.95 0.43 5.34
CA ARG A 147 1.30 -0.59 6.37
C ARG A 147 0.13 -1.29 7.04
N THR A 148 -0.96 -0.57 7.32
CA THR A 148 -2.17 -1.11 7.92
C THR A 148 -3.41 -0.77 7.08
N LEU A 149 -4.44 -1.60 7.24
CA LEU A 149 -5.71 -1.47 6.53
C LEU A 149 -6.83 -2.02 7.40
N ASN A 150 -7.96 -1.33 7.52
CA ASN A 150 -9.18 -1.91 8.10
C ASN A 150 -10.20 -2.27 7.01
N ALA A 151 -11.21 -3.06 7.39
CA ALA A 151 -12.22 -3.53 6.44
C ALA A 151 -13.09 -2.41 5.85
N ALA A 152 -13.36 -1.34 6.60
CA ALA A 152 -14.17 -0.21 6.12
C ALA A 152 -13.44 0.59 5.03
N ASP A 153 -12.15 0.86 5.25
CA ASP A 153 -11.30 1.53 4.26
C ASP A 153 -11.14 0.67 3.01
N LEU A 154 -10.96 -0.65 3.17
CA LEU A 154 -10.91 -1.55 2.02
C LEU A 154 -12.22 -1.57 1.24
N ALA A 155 -13.37 -1.56 1.91
CA ALA A 155 -14.69 -1.53 1.26
C ALA A 155 -14.83 -0.30 0.34
N VAL A 156 -14.37 0.85 0.81
CA VAL A 156 -14.29 2.07 -0.01
C VAL A 156 -13.32 1.89 -1.18
N ASP A 157 -12.12 1.39 -0.93
CA ASP A 157 -11.07 1.25 -1.96
C ASP A 157 -11.48 0.26 -3.09
N ILE A 158 -12.24 -0.80 -2.78
CA ILE A 158 -12.71 -1.81 -3.76
C ILE A 158 -14.11 -1.54 -4.31
N HIS A 159 -14.76 -0.44 -3.89
CA HIS A 159 -16.11 -0.07 -4.30
C HIS A 159 -17.18 -1.13 -3.99
N ALA A 160 -17.06 -1.81 -2.85
CA ALA A 160 -17.97 -2.88 -2.43
C ALA A 160 -18.47 -2.68 -1.00
N GLY A 161 -19.34 -3.59 -0.53
CA GLY A 161 -19.82 -3.58 0.85
C GLY A 161 -18.76 -4.06 1.85
N LEU A 162 -19.06 -3.82 3.13
CA LEU A 162 -18.18 -4.23 4.23
C LEU A 162 -18.02 -5.76 4.29
N ALA A 163 -19.07 -6.52 3.99
CA ALA A 163 -19.03 -7.97 4.00
C ALA A 163 -18.05 -8.53 2.95
N GLU A 164 -18.07 -7.98 1.74
CA GLU A 164 -17.13 -8.34 0.68
C GLU A 164 -15.70 -7.98 1.05
N ALA A 165 -15.48 -6.80 1.64
CA ALA A 165 -14.15 -6.38 2.09
C ALA A 165 -13.59 -7.28 3.20
N ILE A 166 -14.43 -7.66 4.18
CA ILE A 166 -14.07 -8.65 5.20
C ILE A 166 -13.70 -9.98 4.53
N ALA A 167 -14.50 -10.47 3.59
CA ALA A 167 -14.21 -11.72 2.88
C ALA A 167 -12.89 -11.66 2.10
N VAL A 168 -12.54 -10.51 1.50
CA VAL A 168 -11.22 -10.30 0.87
C VAL A 168 -10.10 -10.40 1.91
N LEU A 169 -10.22 -9.73 3.05
CA LEU A 169 -9.20 -9.74 4.10
C LEU A 169 -9.04 -11.11 4.73
N GLU A 170 -10.12 -11.82 5.02
CA GLU A 170 -10.06 -13.18 5.58
C GLU A 170 -9.40 -14.16 4.61
N ARG A 171 -9.66 -14.07 3.30
CA ARG A 171 -8.89 -14.86 2.30
C ARG A 171 -7.41 -14.56 2.32
N LEU A 172 -7.03 -13.28 2.42
CA LEU A 172 -5.62 -12.88 2.53
C LEU A 172 -4.98 -13.39 3.84
N VAL A 173 -5.76 -13.53 4.91
CA VAL A 173 -5.31 -14.12 6.19
C VAL A 173 -5.12 -15.63 6.03
N GLU A 174 -6.09 -16.33 5.44
CA GLU A 174 -6.03 -17.78 5.17
C GLU A 174 -4.80 -18.14 4.31
N GLU A 175 -4.44 -17.28 3.36
CA GLU A 175 -3.23 -17.44 2.54
C GLU A 175 -1.93 -17.03 3.25
N GLY A 176 -1.98 -16.54 4.49
CA GLY A 176 -0.82 -16.12 5.27
C GLY A 176 -0.13 -14.86 4.74
N LEU A 177 -0.82 -14.06 3.92
CA LEU A 177 -0.29 -12.82 3.35
C LEU A 177 -0.45 -11.64 4.31
N VAL A 178 -1.57 -11.62 5.03
CA VAL A 178 -1.88 -10.59 6.03
C VAL A 178 -2.24 -11.23 7.37
N GLU A 179 -2.10 -10.48 8.44
CA GLU A 179 -2.49 -10.88 9.79
C GLU A 179 -3.34 -9.78 10.45
N PRO A 180 -4.36 -10.15 11.24
CA PRO A 180 -5.16 -9.20 11.98
C PRO A 180 -4.43 -8.68 13.22
N ARG A 181 -4.74 -7.44 13.58
CA ARG A 181 -4.23 -6.75 14.77
C ARG A 181 -5.34 -5.93 15.40
N GLU A 182 -5.48 -6.11 16.71
CA GLU A 182 -6.36 -5.25 17.52
C GLU A 182 -5.70 -3.90 17.79
N GLU A 183 -6.37 -2.81 17.42
CA GLU A 183 -6.00 -1.44 17.75
C GLU A 183 -7.14 -0.73 18.51
N ARG A 184 -6.84 0.43 19.11
CA ARG A 184 -7.81 1.20 19.91
C ARG A 184 -9.10 1.56 19.16
N ARG A 185 -9.05 1.64 17.83
CA ARG A 185 -10.17 2.02 16.96
C ARG A 185 -10.78 0.84 16.21
N GLY A 186 -10.42 -0.39 16.57
CA GLY A 186 -10.91 -1.62 15.96
C GLY A 186 -9.82 -2.48 15.34
N ARG A 187 -10.25 -3.55 14.66
CA ARG A 187 -9.38 -4.51 13.98
C ARG A 187 -8.79 -3.91 12.71
N VAL A 188 -7.47 -3.93 12.62
CA VAL A 188 -6.71 -3.60 11.41
C VAL A 188 -5.95 -4.83 10.94
N TYR A 189 -5.47 -4.80 9.70
CA TYR A 189 -4.70 -5.86 9.08
C TYR A 189 -3.35 -5.29 8.64
N GLN A 190 -2.32 -6.11 8.67
CA GLN A 190 -0.97 -5.78 8.20
C GLN A 190 -0.37 -6.98 7.45
N PHE A 191 0.68 -6.77 6.66
CA PHE A 191 1.42 -7.90 6.08
C PHE A 191 2.04 -8.79 7.16
N THR A 192 2.12 -10.10 6.91
CA THR A 192 2.86 -11.00 7.78
C THR A 192 4.38 -10.75 7.67
N ALA A 193 5.13 -11.19 8.68
CA ALA A 193 6.59 -11.10 8.67
C ALA A 193 7.23 -11.80 7.44
N SER A 194 6.58 -12.84 6.91
CA SER A 194 7.02 -13.53 5.68
C SER A 194 6.95 -12.60 4.47
N VAL A 195 5.82 -11.91 4.29
CA VAL A 195 5.62 -10.96 3.19
C VAL A 195 6.57 -9.77 3.30
N TYR A 196 6.81 -9.23 4.50
CA TYR A 196 7.80 -8.17 4.67
C TYR A 196 9.22 -8.58 4.24
N ARG A 197 9.64 -9.81 4.56
CA ARG A 197 10.92 -10.36 4.10
C ARG A 197 10.98 -10.48 2.58
N GLN A 198 9.91 -11.00 1.96
CA GLN A 198 9.83 -11.13 0.49
C GLN A 198 9.89 -9.77 -0.22
N LEU A 199 9.28 -8.74 0.36
CA LEU A 199 9.30 -7.38 -0.17
C LEU A 199 10.63 -6.65 0.06
N GLY A 200 11.62 -7.28 0.70
CA GLY A 200 12.90 -6.65 1.06
C GLY A 200 12.73 -5.49 2.04
N LYS A 201 11.62 -5.44 2.78
CA LYS A 201 11.32 -4.38 3.75
C LYS A 201 11.81 -4.81 5.13
N PRO A 202 12.47 -3.92 5.90
CA PRO A 202 12.89 -4.20 7.27
C PRO A 202 11.75 -4.83 8.10
N LEU A 203 12.06 -5.90 8.87
CA LEU A 203 11.12 -6.51 9.82
C LEU A 203 10.64 -5.53 10.91
N ALA A 204 11.32 -4.40 11.10
CA ALA A 204 10.82 -3.28 11.90
C ALA A 204 9.49 -2.72 11.35
N HIS A 205 9.19 -2.89 10.05
CA HIS A 205 7.88 -2.61 9.46
C HIS A 205 6.83 -3.69 9.75
N ALA A 206 7.26 -4.92 10.07
CA ALA A 206 6.42 -6.01 10.57
C ALA A 206 6.17 -5.94 12.10
N ARG A 207 6.86 -5.04 12.82
CA ARG A 207 6.75 -4.88 14.27
C ARG A 207 5.73 -3.77 14.56
N VAL A 208 4.72 -3.95 15.43
CA VAL A 208 4.74 -4.68 16.70
C VAL A 208 3.36 -5.29 17.06
N LYS A 209 3.31 -6.63 17.15
CA LYS A 209 2.88 -7.33 18.37
C LYS A 209 3.78 -8.56 18.52
N GLY A 210 4.53 -8.66 19.62
CA GLY A 210 5.33 -9.87 19.89
C GLY A 210 6.66 -9.72 20.65
N LEU A 211 7.06 -8.53 21.08
CA LEU A 211 8.00 -8.43 22.20
C LEU A 211 7.21 -7.76 23.33
N ASP A 212 6.99 -8.51 24.41
CA ASP A 212 6.60 -7.95 25.70
C ASP A 212 7.67 -6.95 26.18
N GLY A 213 7.38 -6.20 27.24
CA GLY A 213 8.32 -5.22 27.78
C GLY A 213 9.71 -5.82 28.02
N GLY A 214 9.76 -7.06 28.50
CA GLY A 214 11.00 -7.79 28.76
C GLY A 214 11.80 -8.14 27.50
N ALA A 215 11.15 -8.58 26.43
CA ALA A 215 11.87 -8.98 25.22
C ALA A 215 12.38 -7.77 24.39
N ARG A 216 11.78 -6.58 24.56
CA ARG A 216 12.36 -5.33 24.01
C ARG A 216 13.59 -4.90 24.78
N GLU A 217 13.55 -4.98 26.11
CA GLU A 217 14.71 -4.71 26.96
C GLU A 217 15.84 -5.69 26.62
N LYS A 218 15.54 -6.97 26.46
CA LYS A 218 16.50 -8.00 26.07
C LYS A 218 17.16 -7.71 24.71
N ALA A 219 16.38 -7.34 23.68
CA ALA A 219 16.94 -7.02 22.37
C ALA A 219 17.92 -5.82 22.41
N ILE A 220 17.65 -4.84 23.26
CA ILE A 220 18.57 -3.72 23.50
C ILE A 220 19.83 -4.21 24.23
N LEU A 221 19.69 -5.02 25.28
CA LEU A 221 20.82 -5.55 26.04
C LEU A 221 21.73 -6.43 25.19
N ASP A 222 21.17 -7.32 24.37
CA ASP A 222 21.91 -8.20 23.46
C ASP A 222 22.72 -7.38 22.44
N HIS A 223 22.14 -6.30 21.92
CA HIS A 223 22.85 -5.40 21.01
C HIS A 223 24.00 -4.68 21.71
N VAL A 224 23.76 -4.12 22.90
CA VAL A 224 24.80 -3.41 23.65
C VAL A 224 25.92 -4.35 24.10
N ALA A 225 25.59 -5.59 24.48
CA ALA A 225 26.59 -6.61 24.79
C ALA A 225 27.50 -6.91 23.60
N LYS A 226 26.94 -6.93 22.38
CA LYS A 226 27.67 -7.24 21.15
C LYS A 226 28.42 -6.04 20.55
N HIS A 227 27.87 -4.84 20.67
CA HIS A 227 28.34 -3.64 19.97
C HIS A 227 28.85 -2.53 20.91
N GLY A 228 28.84 -2.78 22.23
CA GLY A 228 29.33 -1.88 23.27
C GLY A 228 28.37 -0.74 23.65
N SER A 229 27.59 -0.23 22.70
CA SER A 229 26.64 0.87 22.95
C SER A 229 25.41 0.80 22.06
N VAL A 230 24.38 1.54 22.44
CA VAL A 230 23.18 1.76 21.62
C VAL A 230 22.79 3.23 21.64
N ARG A 231 22.43 3.76 20.48
CA ARG A 231 21.81 5.09 20.32
C ARG A 231 20.30 4.96 20.23
N ARG A 232 19.59 6.06 20.45
CA ARG A 232 18.12 6.09 20.35
C ARG A 232 17.61 5.59 19.00
N GLU A 233 18.24 6.01 17.91
CA GLU A 233 17.86 5.58 16.54
C GLU A 233 17.98 4.06 16.36
N GLN A 234 19.08 3.48 16.86
CA GLN A 234 19.29 2.03 16.87
C GLN A 234 18.28 1.33 17.78
N ALA A 235 17.94 1.90 18.93
CA ALA A 235 16.91 1.35 19.80
C ALA A 235 15.53 1.37 19.13
N MET A 236 15.19 2.39 18.35
CA MET A 236 13.96 2.42 17.55
C MET A 236 13.93 1.29 16.53
N GLU A 237 15.04 1.06 15.83
CA GLU A 237 15.18 -0.03 14.86
C GLU A 237 15.07 -1.41 15.52
N LEU A 238 15.79 -1.62 16.63
CA LEU A 238 15.83 -2.88 17.38
C LEU A 238 14.51 -3.24 18.05
N THR A 239 13.69 -2.25 18.40
CA THR A 239 12.44 -2.47 19.15
C THR A 239 11.17 -2.23 18.33
N GLY A 240 11.29 -1.59 17.15
CA GLY A 240 10.16 -1.14 16.35
C GLY A 240 9.35 -0.01 17.03
N LEU A 241 9.92 0.67 18.02
CA LEU A 241 9.26 1.74 18.76
C LEU A 241 9.41 3.09 18.06
N ALA A 242 8.37 3.92 18.17
CA ALA A 242 8.44 5.32 17.77
C ALA A 242 9.39 6.10 18.71
N ASP A 243 9.91 7.24 18.23
CA ASP A 243 10.94 8.03 18.90
C ASP A 243 10.68 8.28 20.40
N ARG A 244 9.47 8.73 20.73
CA ARG A 244 9.06 9.01 22.11
C ARG A 244 9.02 7.74 22.97
N GLN A 245 8.58 6.62 22.41
CA GLN A 245 8.49 5.34 23.13
C GLN A 245 9.86 4.72 23.35
N ALA A 246 10.76 4.78 22.35
CA ALA A 246 12.14 4.35 22.49
C ALA A 246 12.87 5.19 23.56
N THR A 247 12.63 6.50 23.58
CA THR A 247 13.16 7.40 24.62
C THR A 247 12.69 6.99 26.02
N THR A 248 11.40 6.71 26.19
CA THR A 248 10.85 6.28 27.49
C THR A 248 11.41 4.92 27.91
N LEU A 249 11.53 3.97 26.98
CA LEU A 249 12.10 2.64 27.26
C LEU A 249 13.56 2.74 27.72
N LEU A 250 14.40 3.48 26.99
CA LEU A 250 15.80 3.68 27.35
C LEU A 250 15.95 4.37 28.72
N LYS A 251 15.09 5.36 29.02
CA LYS A 251 15.05 5.98 30.35
C LYS A 251 14.66 4.98 31.44
N SER A 252 13.63 4.16 31.20
CA SER A 252 13.20 3.09 32.11
C SER A 252 14.33 2.10 32.39
N MET A 253 15.05 1.65 31.36
CA MET A 253 16.18 0.73 31.51
C MET A 253 17.33 1.34 32.31
N VAL A 254 17.58 2.65 32.19
CA VAL A 254 18.55 3.37 33.02
C VAL A 254 18.08 3.44 34.48
N THR A 255 16.80 3.76 34.72
CA THR A 255 16.23 3.79 36.07
C THR A 255 16.27 2.42 36.76
N LYS A 256 16.13 1.34 36.00
CA LYS A 256 16.25 -0.05 36.47
C LYS A 256 17.71 -0.51 36.65
N GLY A 257 18.70 0.31 36.29
CA GLY A 257 20.12 -0.05 36.36
C GLY A 257 20.60 -1.01 35.26
N ALA A 258 19.77 -1.28 34.23
CA ALA A 258 20.13 -2.18 33.13
C ALA A 258 21.04 -1.51 32.08
N LEU A 259 21.05 -0.18 32.03
CA LEU A 259 21.90 0.62 31.13
C LEU A 259 22.42 1.86 31.86
N VAL A 260 23.54 2.40 31.39
CA VAL A 260 24.09 3.69 31.80
C VAL A 260 24.07 4.65 30.62
N ALA A 261 23.61 5.88 30.84
CA ALA A 261 23.52 6.90 29.79
C ALA A 261 24.76 7.81 29.78
N PHE A 262 25.36 7.97 28.61
CA PHE A 262 26.47 8.88 28.36
C PHE A 262 26.05 9.98 27.38
N SER A 263 26.56 11.18 27.58
CA SER A 263 26.33 12.33 26.69
C SER A 263 27.67 12.90 26.27
N GLU A 264 27.98 12.85 24.98
CA GLU A 264 29.23 13.39 24.44
C GLU A 264 28.96 14.36 23.30
N ARG A 265 29.29 15.65 23.56
CA ARG A 265 29.37 16.85 22.67
C ARG A 265 28.29 17.11 21.59
N ARG A 266 27.33 16.21 21.39
CA ARG A 266 26.08 16.36 20.61
C ARG A 266 25.18 15.11 20.60
N TRP A 267 25.66 13.96 21.07
CA TRP A 267 24.99 12.67 20.92
C TRP A 267 24.83 11.95 22.27
N ARG A 268 23.71 11.27 22.46
CA ARG A 268 23.42 10.45 23.64
C ARG A 268 23.44 8.98 23.27
N TYR A 269 24.20 8.18 24.02
CA TYR A 269 24.29 6.73 23.85
C TYR A 269 24.20 6.04 25.21
N TYR A 270 23.96 4.73 25.18
CA TYR A 270 23.73 3.91 26.36
C TYR A 270 24.60 2.65 26.30
N THR A 271 25.20 2.27 27.43
CA THR A 271 26.05 1.07 27.55
C THR A 271 25.56 0.17 28.69
N LEU A 272 26.11 -1.04 28.80
CA LEU A 272 25.96 -1.87 30.01
C LEU A 272 26.73 -1.24 31.18
N PRO A 273 26.29 -1.46 32.43
CA PRO A 273 26.94 -0.92 33.63
C PRO A 273 28.43 -1.25 33.75
N ASP A 274 28.82 -2.45 33.33
CA ASP A 274 30.20 -2.95 33.45
C ASP A 274 31.13 -2.54 32.29
N ASN A 275 30.58 -1.90 31.25
CA ASN A 275 31.33 -1.39 30.09
C ASN A 275 31.58 0.12 30.17
N GLY A 276 31.51 0.70 31.38
CA GLY A 276 31.94 2.08 31.59
C GLY A 276 33.40 2.28 31.16
N PRO A 277 33.79 3.47 30.68
CA PRO A 277 35.18 3.74 30.35
C PRO A 277 36.04 3.40 31.57
N SER A 278 37.00 2.51 31.37
CA SER A 278 38.04 2.19 32.35
C SER A 278 38.73 3.50 32.69
N ASN A 279 38.40 4.07 33.85
CA ASN A 279 39.22 5.12 34.47
C ASN A 279 40.48 4.42 35.01
N HIS A 280 41.39 4.06 34.10
CA HIS A 280 42.80 3.99 34.46
C HIS A 280 43.25 5.44 34.65
N GLY A 281 43.73 5.72 35.86
CA GLY A 281 44.19 7.05 36.28
C GLY A 281 45.44 7.53 35.57
#